data_AF-A0A844EPU2-F1
#
_entry.id   AF-A0A844EPU2-F1
#
_cell.length_a   1.000
_cell.length_b   1.000
_cell.length_c   1.000
_cell.angle_alpha   90.00
_cell.angle_beta   90.00
_cell.angle_gamma   90.00
#
_symmetry.space_group_name_H-M   'P 1'
#
loop_
_entity.id
_entity.type
_entity.pdbx_description
1 polymer ?
#
loop_
_entity_poly.entity_id
_entity_poly.type
_entity_poly.pdbx_seq_one_letter_code
_entity_poly.pdbx_strand_id
1 'polypeptide(L)'
;PQGGRKHPQQEFIQIDTTNILFIVGGAFDGIEGIVKSRLGDKTIGFGTNSDEAAEVDPKNIMQAVIPEDLLKFGLIPEFIGR
;
A
#
# COMPACT_ATOMS: atom_id res chain seq x y z
N PRO A 1 8.76 -11.10 -36.76
CA PRO A 1 7.73 -10.76 -35.74
C PRO A 1 8.21 -9.54 -34.93
N GLN A 2 8.01 -8.34 -35.47
CA GLN A 2 8.55 -7.10 -34.89
C GLN A 2 7.82 -6.76 -33.59
N GLY A 3 8.50 -7.00 -32.48
CA GLY A 3 8.06 -6.60 -31.16
C GLY A 3 8.43 -5.15 -30.84
N GLY A 4 7.51 -4.47 -30.16
CA GLY A 4 7.87 -3.88 -28.88
C GLY A 4 7.92 -2.36 -28.76
N ARG A 5 7.75 -1.60 -29.84
CA ARG A 5 7.53 -0.14 -29.73
C ARG A 5 6.18 0.20 -30.33
N LYS A 6 5.32 0.86 -29.54
CA LYS A 6 4.01 1.37 -30.01
C LYS A 6 4.27 2.39 -31.14
N HIS A 7 4.32 1.90 -32.38
CA HIS A 7 4.38 2.76 -33.55
C HIS A 7 2.95 3.21 -33.88
N PRO A 8 2.69 4.50 -34.20
CA PRO A 8 1.33 5.01 -34.42
C PRO A 8 0.54 4.31 -35.55
N GLN A 9 1.21 3.57 -36.43
CA GLN A 9 0.60 2.83 -37.56
C GLN A 9 0.48 1.32 -37.32
N GLN A 10 0.76 0.85 -36.11
CA GLN A 10 0.61 -0.57 -35.79
C GLN A 10 -0.87 -0.89 -35.53
N GLU A 11 -1.41 -1.89 -36.23
CA GLU A 11 -2.73 -2.44 -35.92
C GLU A 11 -2.70 -3.02 -34.50
N PHE A 12 -3.57 -2.50 -33.64
CA PHE A 12 -3.69 -2.94 -32.25
C PHE A 12 -4.78 -4.00 -32.14
N ILE A 13 -4.48 -5.11 -31.46
CA ILE A 13 -5.49 -6.06 -31.02
C ILE A 13 -6.17 -5.46 -29.78
N GLN A 14 -7.49 -5.28 -29.85
CA GLN A 14 -8.27 -4.87 -28.69
C GLN A 14 -8.55 -6.11 -27.83
N ILE A 15 -8.25 -6.00 -26.54
CA ILE A 15 -8.52 -7.06 -25.55
C ILE A 15 -9.33 -6.42 -24.43
N ASP A 16 -10.47 -7.01 -24.13
CA ASP A 16 -11.25 -6.67 -22.93
C ASP A 16 -10.57 -7.28 -21.70
N THR A 17 -10.32 -6.43 -20.71
CA THR A 17 -9.64 -6.81 -19.46
C THR A 17 -10.60 -6.98 -18.27
N THR A 18 -11.91 -6.80 -18.46
CA THR A 18 -12.91 -6.83 -17.39
C THR A 18 -12.88 -8.11 -16.55
N ASN A 19 -12.57 -9.27 -17.13
CA ASN A 19 -12.52 -10.56 -16.43
C ASN A 19 -11.10 -11.11 -16.23
N ILE A 20 -10.07 -10.28 -16.39
CA ILE A 20 -8.69 -10.65 -16.12
C ILE A 20 -8.40 -10.40 -14.64
N LEU A 21 -7.95 -11.42 -13.92
CA LEU A 21 -7.49 -11.27 -12.53
C LEU A 21 -6.13 -10.57 -12.50
N PHE A 22 -6.05 -9.50 -11.70
CA PHE A 22 -4.80 -8.80 -11.43
C PHE A 22 -4.34 -9.12 -10.00
N ILE A 23 -3.10 -9.59 -9.87
CA ILE A 23 -2.41 -9.74 -8.58
C ILE A 23 -1.24 -8.76 -8.63
N VAL A 24 -1.29 -7.74 -7.78
CA VAL A 24 -0.22 -6.75 -7.64
C VAL A 24 0.54 -6.99 -6.35
N GLY A 25 1.86 -6.84 -6.39
CA GLY A 25 2.72 -7.06 -5.24
C GLY A 25 3.99 -6.22 -5.35
N GLY A 26 4.59 -5.92 -4.20
CA GLY A 26 5.79 -5.10 -4.09
C GLY A 26 6.34 -5.12 -2.67
N ALA A 27 7.53 -4.55 -2.49
CA ALA A 27 8.10 -4.28 -1.18
C ALA A 27 7.69 -2.86 -0.75
N PHE A 28 7.09 -2.74 0.43
CA PHE A 28 6.59 -1.48 0.99
C PHE A 28 7.48 -1.03 2.16
N ASP A 29 8.75 -0.75 1.87
CA ASP A 29 9.72 -0.39 2.90
C ASP A 29 9.32 0.89 3.64
N GLY A 30 9.29 0.83 4.98
CA GLY A 30 8.93 1.96 5.82
C GLY A 30 7.42 2.14 6.07
N ILE A 31 6.57 1.29 5.49
CA ILE A 31 5.12 1.30 5.79
C ILE A 31 4.85 1.00 7.28
N GLU A 32 5.71 0.21 7.93
CA GLU A 32 5.61 -0.11 9.34
C GLU A 32 5.67 1.15 10.21
N GLY A 33 6.52 2.13 9.85
CA GLY A 33 6.61 3.40 10.56
C GLY A 33 5.31 4.20 10.48
N ILE A 34 4.65 4.18 9.32
CA ILE A 34 3.35 4.82 9.11
C ILE A 34 2.29 4.16 9.99
N VAL A 35 2.24 2.83 9.99
CA VAL A 35 1.31 2.02 10.80
C VAL A 35 1.55 2.25 12.29
N LYS A 36 2.81 2.21 12.78
CA LYS A 36 3.16 2.48 14.19
C LYS A 36 2.73 3.87 14.62
N SER A 37 3.00 4.88 13.78
CA SER A 37 2.59 6.25 14.07
C SER A 37 1.07 6.39 14.18
N ARG A 38 0.29 5.61 13.42
CA ARG A 38 -1.18 5.59 13.53
C ARG A 38 -1.65 4.87 14.79
N LEU A 39 -1.00 3.77 15.16
CA LEU A 39 -1.34 2.96 16.33
C LEU A 39 -0.95 3.61 17.66
N GLY A 40 -0.25 4.74 17.65
CA GLY A 40 0.00 5.55 18.84
C GLY A 40 1.39 5.43 19.44
N ASP A 41 2.40 5.00 18.66
CA ASP A 41 3.82 4.94 19.09
C ASP A 41 4.47 6.34 19.25
N LYS A 42 3.69 7.35 19.65
CA LYS A 42 4.11 8.73 19.89
C LYS A 42 3.95 9.09 21.36
N THR A 43 4.92 8.72 22.18
CA THR A 43 5.01 9.13 23.59
C THR A 43 6.11 10.17 23.79
N ILE A 44 5.77 11.46 23.68
CA ILE A 44 6.48 12.53 24.41
C ILE A 44 5.42 13.52 24.94
N GLY A 45 5.08 13.40 26.22
CA GLY A 45 4.17 14.32 26.92
C GLY A 45 3.80 13.82 28.31
N PHE A 46 3.87 14.70 29.32
CA PHE A 46 3.42 14.42 30.69
C PHE A 46 1.90 14.21 30.70
N GLY A 47 1.43 12.98 30.90
CA GLY A 47 0.00 12.69 31.18
C GLY A 47 -0.70 11.67 30.28
N THR A 48 -0.01 11.01 29.35
CA THR A 48 -0.61 9.89 28.59
C THR A 48 -0.18 8.57 29.21
N ASN A 49 -1.15 7.76 29.67
CA ASN A 49 -0.91 6.40 30.14
C ASN A 49 -0.37 5.57 28.97
N SER A 50 0.94 5.39 28.93
CA SER A 50 1.69 4.60 27.93
C SER A 50 1.40 3.10 28.03
N ASP A 51 0.63 2.66 29.03
CA ASP A 51 0.46 1.25 29.39
C ASP A 51 -0.47 0.48 28.42
N GLU A 52 -1.20 1.19 27.55
CA GLU A 52 -2.02 0.58 26.48
C GLU A 52 -1.33 0.56 25.11
N ALA A 53 -0.10 1.07 24.98
CA ALA A 53 0.78 0.76 23.85
C ALA A 53 1.26 -0.70 24.00
N ALA A 54 0.28 -1.62 24.04
CA ALA A 54 0.46 -3.04 24.02
C ALA A 54 1.41 -3.34 22.87
N GLU A 55 2.52 -3.98 23.21
CA GLU A 55 3.55 -4.47 22.31
C GLU A 55 2.93 -4.96 21.00
N VAL A 56 2.86 -4.10 19.98
CA VAL A 56 2.43 -4.52 18.65
C VAL A 56 3.58 -5.36 18.14
N ASP A 57 3.44 -6.68 18.27
CA ASP A 57 4.42 -7.62 17.76
C ASP A 57 4.77 -7.22 16.33
N PRO A 58 6.05 -6.93 16.02
CA PRO A 58 6.50 -6.60 14.68
C PRO A 58 6.04 -7.62 13.63
N LYS A 59 5.80 -8.88 14.01
CA LYS A 59 5.25 -9.90 13.11
C LYS A 59 3.80 -9.65 12.69
N ASN A 60 3.02 -8.93 13.50
CA ASN A 60 1.61 -8.67 13.28
C ASN A 60 1.33 -7.29 12.66
N ILE A 61 2.33 -6.40 12.60
CA ILE A 61 2.11 -5.01 12.15
C ILE A 61 1.58 -4.92 10.71
N MET A 62 2.02 -5.83 9.84
CA MET A 62 1.56 -5.90 8.45
C MET A 62 0.08 -6.28 8.34
N GLN A 63 -0.45 -7.03 9.31
CA GLN A 63 -1.86 -7.40 9.35
C GLN A 63 -2.75 -6.22 9.74
N ALA A 64 -2.17 -5.17 10.34
CA ALA A 64 -2.88 -3.97 10.75
C ALA A 64 -2.92 -2.88 9.68
N VAL A 65 -2.30 -3.09 8.50
CA VAL A 65 -2.26 -2.11 7.41
C VAL A 65 -3.68 -1.81 6.91
N ILE A 66 -3.99 -0.53 6.76
CA ILE A 66 -5.27 -0.05 6.19
C ILE A 66 -5.03 0.82 4.95
N PRO A 67 -6.05 1.05 4.10
CA PRO A 67 -5.92 1.90 2.91
C PRO A 67 -5.36 3.31 3.18
N GLU A 68 -5.63 3.88 4.35
CA GLU A 68 -5.08 5.19 4.74
C GLU A 68 -3.55 5.17 4.88
N ASP A 69 -2.98 4.05 5.34
CA ASP A 69 -1.53 3.88 5.46
C ASP A 69 -0.89 3.84 4.05
N LEU A 70 -1.55 3.17 3.10
CA LEU A 70 -1.13 3.12 1.69
C LEU A 70 -1.22 4.49 1.00
N LEU A 71 -2.24 5.27 1.33
CA LEU A 71 -2.36 6.65 0.86
C LEU A 71 -1.22 7.53 1.39
N LYS A 72 -0.93 7.43 2.69
CA LYS A 72 0.22 8.13 3.32
C LYS A 72 1.56 7.66 2.76
N PHE A 73 1.67 6.39 2.37
CA PHE A 73 2.84 5.82 1.71
C PHE A 73 3.05 6.39 0.29
N GLY A 74 2.00 6.89 -0.35
CA GLY A 74 2.07 7.57 -1.66
C GLY A 74 1.25 6.93 -2.78
N LEU A 75 0.45 5.90 -2.48
CA LEU A 75 -0.49 5.35 -3.45
C LEU A 75 -1.72 6.24 -3.58
N ILE A 76 -2.25 6.38 -4.79
CA ILE A 76 -3.46 7.15 -5.03
C ILE A 76 -4.73 6.34 -4.68
N PRO A 77 -5.80 6.97 -4.17
CA PRO A 77 -7.01 6.27 -3.74
C PRO A 77 -7.67 5.43 -4.84
N GLU A 78 -7.67 5.94 -6.07
CA GLU A 78 -8.29 5.29 -7.22
C GLU A 78 -7.57 4.00 -7.65
N PHE A 79 -6.32 3.82 -7.23
CA PHE A 79 -5.56 2.60 -7.49
C PHE A 79 -5.72 1.58 -6.36
N ILE A 80 -5.86 2.03 -5.11
CA ILE A 80 -6.11 1.16 -3.95
C ILE A 80 -7.51 0.54 -4.00
N GLY A 81 -8.50 1.27 -4.54
CA GLY A 81 -9.89 0.82 -4.62
C GLY A 81 -10.24 -0.03 -5.85
N ARG A 82 -9.27 -0.39 -6.68
CA ARG A 82 -9.45 -1.26 -7.86
C ARG A 82 -9.07 -2.69 -7.54
#